data_AF-A0A0Q9MJ95-F1
#
_entry.id   AF-A0A0Q9MJ95-F1
#
_cell.length_a   1.000
_cell.length_b   1.000
_cell.length_c   1.000
_cell.angle_alpha   90.00
_cell.angle_beta   90.00
_cell.angle_gamma   90.00
#
_symmetry.space_group_name_H-M   'P 1'
#
loop_
_entity.id
_entity.type
_entity.pdbx_description
1 polymer ?
#
loop_
_entity_poly.entity_id
_entity_poly.type
_entity_poly.pdbx_seq_one_letter_code
_entity_poly.pdbx_strand_id
1 'polypeptide(L)'
;MKISISLLKILVALLPSLTLIFFLHYYFPNTGLGRIMALPLIFVINTTLITIGIAIAHRLNQPLITAMLMLILLSTLIITILIYPQEYGPSVIIQLWSKMNMWH
;
A
#
# COMPACT_ATOMS: atom_id res chain seq x y z
N MET A 1 -2.97 -24.59 -8.67
CA MET A 1 -2.01 -23.79 -9.46
C MET A 1 -0.84 -23.40 -8.56
N LYS A 2 0.40 -23.82 -8.84
CA LYS A 2 1.59 -23.40 -8.05
C LYS A 2 1.94 -21.95 -8.38
N ILE A 3 2.01 -21.07 -7.40
CA ILE A 3 2.28 -19.64 -7.61
C ILE A 3 3.77 -19.39 -7.72
N SER A 4 4.36 -19.44 -8.91
CA SER A 4 5.77 -19.06 -9.11
C SER A 4 6.07 -17.61 -8.69
N ILE A 5 7.23 -17.37 -8.08
CA ILE A 5 7.77 -16.01 -7.91
C ILE A 5 8.17 -15.56 -9.31
N SER A 6 7.54 -14.49 -9.78
CA SER A 6 7.84 -13.88 -11.07
C SER A 6 7.86 -12.37 -10.89
N LEU A 7 8.83 -11.72 -11.52
CA LEU A 7 9.00 -10.28 -11.46
C LEU A 7 7.73 -9.55 -11.94
N LEU A 8 7.05 -10.09 -12.96
CA LEU A 8 5.77 -9.57 -13.44
C LEU A 8 4.68 -9.59 -12.36
N LYS A 9 4.58 -10.66 -11.57
CA LYS A 9 3.55 -10.75 -10.52
C LYS A 9 3.80 -9.76 -9.40
N ILE A 10 5.07 -9.53 -9.05
CA ILE A 10 5.45 -8.53 -8.05
C ILE A 10 5.09 -7.13 -8.56
N LEU A 11 5.43 -6.80 -9.82
CA LEU A 11 5.08 -5.52 -10.43
C LEU A 11 3.57 -5.30 -10.51
N VAL A 12 2.80 -6.32 -10.89
CA VAL A 12 1.33 -6.24 -10.93
C VAL A 12 0.75 -6.05 -9.53
N ALA A 13 1.28 -6.74 -8.52
CA ALA A 13 0.83 -6.59 -7.13
C ALA A 13 1.14 -5.20 -6.53
N LEU A 14 2.08 -4.44 -7.11
CA LEU A 14 2.36 -3.06 -6.70
C LEU A 14 1.36 -2.05 -7.29
N LEU A 15 0.64 -2.38 -8.35
CA LEU A 15 -0.28 -1.45 -9.03
C LEU A 15 -1.31 -0.80 -8.09
N PRO A 16 -1.97 -1.51 -7.16
CA PRO A 16 -2.92 -0.88 -6.24
C PRO A 16 -2.27 0.20 -5.36
N SER A 17 -1.06 -0.05 -4.85
CA SER A 17 -0.32 0.91 -4.03
C SER A 17 0.13 2.11 -4.87
N LEU A 18 0.60 1.89 -6.10
CA LEU A 18 0.97 2.97 -7.02
C LEU A 18 -0.23 3.86 -7.37
N THR A 19 -1.36 3.26 -7.72
CA THR A 19 -2.61 3.98 -7.97
C THR A 19 -3.02 4.80 -6.75
N LEU A 20 -2.96 4.22 -5.55
CA LEU A 20 -3.25 4.94 -4.32
C LEU A 20 -2.29 6.11 -4.07
N ILE A 21 -0.99 5.95 -4.35
CA ILE A 21 -0.01 7.04 -4.26
C ILE A 21 -0.40 8.19 -5.20
N PHE A 22 -0.82 7.91 -6.44
CA PHE A 22 -1.32 8.94 -7.36
C PHE A 22 -2.55 9.67 -6.81
N PHE A 23 -3.50 8.93 -6.24
CA PHE A 23 -4.67 9.52 -5.56
C PHE A 23 -4.24 10.42 -4.39
N LEU A 24 -3.36 9.94 -3.52
CA LEU A 24 -2.89 10.70 -2.37
C LEU A 24 -2.09 11.94 -2.79
N HIS A 25 -1.36 11.88 -3.89
CA HIS A 25 -0.67 13.02 -4.46
C HIS A 25 -1.63 14.12 -4.92
N TYR A 26 -2.72 13.73 -5.61
CA TYR A 26 -3.71 14.67 -6.11
C TYR A 26 -4.54 15.31 -4.97
N TYR A 27 -4.99 14.51 -4.00
CA TYR A 27 -5.88 14.99 -2.94
C TYR A 27 -5.16 15.55 -1.71
N PHE A 28 -3.90 15.16 -1.48
CA PHE A 28 -3.10 15.61 -0.33
C PHE A 28 -1.72 16.15 -0.78
N PRO A 29 -1.69 17.30 -1.48
CA PRO A 29 -0.48 17.82 -2.11
C PRO A 29 0.54 18.43 -1.13
N ASN A 30 0.17 18.65 0.14
CA ASN A 30 0.94 19.34 1.19
C ASN A 30 2.10 18.49 1.76
N THR A 31 2.95 17.98 0.88
CA THR A 31 3.85 16.85 1.15
C THR A 31 5.20 16.95 0.42
N GLY A 32 5.67 18.18 0.17
CA GLY A 32 6.86 18.55 -0.63
C GLY A 32 8.07 17.63 -0.52
N LEU A 33 8.93 17.89 0.46
CA LEU A 33 10.14 17.16 0.82
C LEU A 33 9.84 15.79 1.44
N GLY A 34 8.78 15.69 2.26
CA GLY A 34 8.41 14.44 2.93
C GLY A 34 8.19 13.29 1.93
N ARG A 35 7.60 13.57 0.76
CA ARG A 35 7.38 12.57 -0.30
C ARG A 35 8.67 11.97 -0.84
N ILE A 36 9.73 12.77 -0.97
CA ILE A 36 10.99 12.33 -1.57
C ILE A 36 11.58 11.16 -0.78
N MET A 37 11.43 11.19 0.55
CA MET A 37 11.89 10.11 1.44
C MET A 37 10.82 9.02 1.62
N ALA A 38 9.55 9.40 1.75
CA ALA A 38 8.47 8.46 2.07
C ALA A 38 8.08 7.55 0.89
N LEU A 39 8.05 8.04 -0.35
CA LEU A 39 7.64 7.23 -1.50
C LEU A 39 8.60 6.05 -1.77
N PRO A 40 9.93 6.25 -1.79
CA PRO A 40 10.87 5.12 -1.87
C PRO A 40 10.70 4.14 -0.70
N LEU A 41 10.48 4.64 0.52
CA LEU A 41 10.27 3.78 1.69
C LEU A 41 8.99 2.93 1.56
N ILE A 42 7.87 3.53 1.16
CA ILE A 42 6.60 2.83 0.90
C ILE A 42 6.83 1.75 -0.17
N PHE A 43 7.54 2.08 -1.25
CA PHE A 43 7.85 1.14 -2.31
C PHE A 43 8.68 -0.06 -1.80
N VAL A 44 9.72 0.19 -1.01
CA VAL A 44 10.56 -0.87 -0.42
C VAL A 44 9.75 -1.76 0.53
N ILE A 45 8.94 -1.17 1.41
CA ILE A 45 8.12 -1.92 2.37
C ILE A 45 7.09 -2.78 1.63
N ASN A 46 6.34 -2.20 0.69
CA ASN A 46 5.31 -2.93 -0.05
C ASN A 46 5.91 -4.03 -0.94
N THR A 47 7.03 -3.75 -1.60
CA THR A 47 7.74 -4.76 -2.41
C THR A 47 8.22 -5.91 -1.54
N THR A 48 8.76 -5.61 -0.35
CA THR A 48 9.22 -6.63 0.61
C THR A 48 8.05 -7.49 1.10
N LEU A 49 6.94 -6.85 1.49
CA LEU A 49 5.73 -7.53 1.96
C LEU A 49 5.16 -8.46 0.88
N ILE A 50 5.03 -7.97 -0.35
CA ILE A 50 4.54 -8.76 -1.50
C ILE A 50 5.48 -9.93 -1.79
N THR A 51 6.79 -9.70 -1.79
CA THR A 51 7.78 -10.75 -2.10
C THR A 51 7.75 -11.86 -1.06
N ILE A 52 7.74 -11.51 0.24
CA ILE A 52 7.62 -12.47 1.34
C ILE A 52 6.28 -13.23 1.23
N GLY A 53 5.20 -12.51 0.96
CA GLY A 53 3.88 -13.09 0.79
C GLY A 53 3.81 -14.13 -0.32
N ILE A 54 4.32 -13.80 -1.51
CA ILE A 54 4.37 -14.74 -2.65
C ILE A 54 5.30 -15.92 -2.33
N ALA A 55 6.43 -15.70 -1.64
CA ALA A 55 7.35 -16.77 -1.26
C ALA A 55 6.69 -17.78 -0.30
N ILE A 56 5.90 -17.31 0.66
CA ILE A 56 5.14 -18.17 1.59
C ILE A 56 3.97 -18.86 0.87
N ALA A 57 3.32 -18.18 -0.09
CA ALA A 57 2.13 -18.69 -0.80
C ALA A 57 2.37 -20.03 -1.48
N HIS A 58 3.60 -20.29 -1.92
CA HIS A 58 4.01 -21.55 -2.53
C HIS A 58 3.80 -22.79 -1.65
N ARG A 59 3.75 -22.61 -0.33
CA ARG A 59 3.64 -23.71 0.64
C ARG A 59 2.22 -23.92 1.16
N LEU A 60 1.24 -23.14 0.66
CA LEU A 60 -0.11 -23.09 1.18
C LEU A 60 -1.15 -23.69 0.21
N ASN A 61 -2.31 -24.04 0.75
CA ASN A 61 -3.46 -24.47 -0.04
C ASN A 61 -4.15 -23.26 -0.70
N GLN A 62 -4.86 -23.47 -1.81
CA GLN A 62 -5.51 -22.41 -2.61
C GLN A 62 -6.37 -21.42 -1.81
N PRO A 63 -7.26 -21.82 -0.89
CA PRO A 63 -8.06 -20.85 -0.13
C PRO A 63 -7.20 -19.96 0.78
N LEU A 64 -6.16 -20.52 1.40
CA LEU A 64 -5.22 -19.78 2.25
C LEU A 64 -4.37 -18.81 1.44
N ILE A 65 -3.94 -19.22 0.24
CA ILE A 65 -3.26 -18.35 -0.72
C ILE A 65 -4.12 -17.12 -1.02
N THR A 66 -5.39 -17.33 -1.39
CA THR A 66 -6.30 -16.23 -1.75
C THR A 66 -6.51 -15.29 -0.56
N ALA A 67 -6.76 -15.83 0.63
CA ALA A 67 -6.91 -15.03 1.85
C ALA A 67 -5.64 -14.21 2.16
N MET A 68 -4.46 -14.83 2.03
CA MET A 68 -3.19 -14.15 2.27
C MET A 68 -2.90 -13.06 1.24
N LEU A 69 -3.20 -13.28 -0.05
CA LEU A 69 -3.07 -12.26 -1.08
C LEU A 69 -4.01 -11.08 -0.84
N MET A 70 -5.25 -11.32 -0.40
CA MET A 70 -6.16 -10.25 0.02
C MET A 70 -5.61 -9.47 1.21
N LEU A 71 -5.05 -10.18 2.20
CA LEU A 71 -4.45 -9.54 3.37
C LEU A 71 -3.26 -8.67 2.98
N ILE A 72 -2.36 -9.17 2.13
CA ILE A 72 -1.22 -8.40 1.60
C ILE A 72 -1.72 -7.16 0.87
N LEU A 73 -2.71 -7.29 0.00
CA LEU A 73 -3.29 -6.16 -0.73
C LEU A 73 -3.79 -5.09 0.25
N LEU A 74 -4.60 -5.47 1.25
CA LEU A 74 -5.09 -4.54 2.27
C LEU A 74 -3.95 -3.91 3.07
N SER A 75 -2.97 -4.70 3.51
CA SER A 75 -1.81 -4.22 4.24
C SER A 75 -1.00 -3.21 3.44
N THR A 76 -0.76 -3.43 2.14
CA THR A 76 -0.02 -2.46 1.29
C THR A 76 -0.76 -1.13 1.18
N LEU A 77 -2.09 -1.15 1.08
CA LEU A 77 -2.90 0.08 1.05
C LEU A 77 -2.84 0.81 2.39
N ILE A 78 -3.01 0.10 3.51
CA ILE A 78 -2.96 0.66 4.86
C ILE A 78 -1.58 1.28 5.14
N ILE A 79 -0.50 0.56 4.83
CA ILE A 79 0.88 1.05 4.99
C ILE A 79 1.10 2.31 4.14
N THR A 80 0.61 2.31 2.89
CA THR A 80 0.69 3.47 2.02
C THR A 80 0.02 4.69 2.67
N ILE A 81 -1.20 4.56 3.19
CA ILE A 81 -1.91 5.68 3.85
C ILE A 81 -1.21 6.14 5.13
N LEU A 82 -0.74 5.20 5.96
CA LEU A 82 -0.12 5.50 7.25
C LEU A 82 1.21 6.24 7.11
N ILE A 83 2.03 5.82 6.13
CA ILE A 83 3.37 6.36 5.92
C ILE A 83 3.32 7.60 5.02
N TYR A 84 2.26 7.78 4.23
CA TYR A 84 2.16 8.94 3.34
C TYR A 84 2.29 10.23 4.16
N PRO A 85 3.32 11.04 3.87
CA PRO A 85 3.69 12.15 4.73
C PRO A 85 2.61 13.23 4.68
N GLN A 86 2.57 14.10 5.68
CA GLN A 86 1.86 15.39 5.67
C GLN A 86 2.82 16.40 6.31
N GLU A 87 3.28 17.40 5.57
CA GLU A 87 4.25 18.38 6.09
C GLU A 87 3.59 19.40 7.00
N TYR A 88 2.37 19.79 6.65
CA TYR A 88 1.58 20.74 7.39
C TYR A 88 0.19 20.16 7.61
N GLY A 89 -0.23 20.11 8.86
CA GLY A 89 -1.54 19.61 9.26
C GLY A 89 -1.54 18.13 9.69
N PRO A 90 -2.73 17.61 10.01
CA PRO A 90 -2.86 16.29 10.59
C PRO A 90 -2.64 15.20 9.53
N SER A 91 -2.37 13.96 9.96
CA SER A 91 -2.16 12.83 9.04
C SER A 91 -3.35 12.61 8.11
N VAL A 92 -3.12 11.94 6.97
CA VAL A 92 -4.17 11.62 5.97
C VAL A 92 -5.39 10.98 6.64
N ILE A 93 -5.16 10.09 7.60
CA ILE A 93 -6.23 9.40 8.35
C ILE A 93 -7.11 10.38 9.12
N ILE A 94 -6.49 11.32 9.83
CA ILE A 94 -7.23 12.32 10.62
C ILE A 94 -8.01 13.24 9.68
N GLN A 95 -7.44 13.63 8.54
CA GLN A 95 -8.14 14.45 7.54
C GLN A 95 -9.33 13.73 6.91
N LEU A 96 -9.20 12.43 6.62
CA LEU A 96 -10.30 11.59 6.12
C LEU A 96 -11.41 11.48 7.16
N TRP A 97 -11.05 11.21 8.41
CA TRP A 97 -12.00 11.10 9.52
C TRP A 97 -12.74 12.41 9.76
N SER A 98 -12.03 13.54 9.79
CA SER A 98 -12.65 14.85 10.01
C SER A 98 -13.60 15.20 8.88
N LYS A 99 -13.25 14.90 7.61
CA LYS A 99 -14.15 15.08 6.48
C LYS A 99 -15.42 14.26 6.68
N MET A 100 -15.31 12.96 6.96
CA MET A 100 -16.49 12.09 7.16
C MET A 100 -17.43 12.60 8.26
N ASN A 101 -16.89 13.04 9.40
CA ASN A 101 -17.69 13.57 10.50
C ASN A 101 -18.36 14.91 10.20
N MET A 102 -17.87 15.70 9.22
CA MET A 102 -18.52 16.95 8.82
C MET A 102 -19.72 16.75 7.87
N TRP A 103 -19.90 15.54 7.32
CA TRP A 103 -21.05 15.18 6.47
C TRP A 103 -22.18 14.48 7.23
N HIS A 104 -22.05 14.33 8.56
CA HIS A 104 -23.07 13.82 9.48
C HIS A 104 -23.48 14.91 10.48
#